data_AF-A0AAP0WRF8-F1
#
_entry.id   AF-A0AAP0WRF8-F1
#
_cell.length_a   1.000
_cell.length_b   1.000
_cell.length_c   1.000
_cell.angle_alpha   90.00
_cell.angle_beta   90.00
_cell.angle_gamma   90.00
#
_symmetry.space_group_name_H-M   'P 1'
#
loop_
_entity.id
_entity.type
_entity.pdbx_description
1 polymer ?
#
loop_
_entity_poly.entity_id
_entity_poly.type
_entity_poly.pdbx_seq_one_letter_code
_entity_poly.pdbx_strand_id
1 'polypeptide(L)'
;MEISSTPIIHRVKFFEDIIETTMAKTTGDVDQWIDKVCETSFTDQCKPEDFFVGLDSEYALILQLCFNRRCLIFQLWCAVEIPTSLINFLQNPKFTFIGIAIERDDCLLSKYYGLSLSHNRKNLPSLAEELYPRGGFNCRSLKELARVCLKKEVQKPIETINSDWKAKDLSIPQIEYACIDAFVALEVGIYLYKMSLNVAELSYHSDENVEYWSDGDEVESSQVHGPETPTNCN
;
A
#
# COMPACT_ATOMS: atom_id res chain seq x y z
N MET A 1 -24.30 26.39 16.38
CA MET A 1 -24.14 25.31 17.38
C MET A 1 -24.26 24.02 16.64
N GLU A 2 -23.15 23.47 16.18
CA GLU A 2 -23.14 22.09 15.70
C GLU A 2 -23.26 21.19 16.93
N ILE A 3 -24.31 20.39 16.94
CA ILE A 3 -24.43 19.31 17.91
C ILE A 3 -23.37 18.31 17.47
N SER A 4 -22.25 18.25 18.19
CA SER A 4 -21.27 17.16 18.08
C SER A 4 -21.99 15.87 18.45
N SER A 5 -22.59 15.21 17.46
CA SER A 5 -23.03 13.84 17.58
C SER A 5 -21.81 12.96 17.60
N THR A 6 -21.76 12.01 18.53
CA THR A 6 -20.72 10.99 18.51
C THR A 6 -20.76 10.24 17.18
N PRO A 7 -19.59 10.00 16.54
CA PRO A 7 -19.55 9.30 15.26
C PRO A 7 -20.16 7.91 15.42
N ILE A 8 -20.89 7.46 14.39
CA ILE A 8 -21.42 6.09 14.39
C ILE A 8 -20.25 5.15 14.15
N ILE A 9 -19.93 4.34 15.17
CA ILE A 9 -18.89 3.33 15.12
C ILE A 9 -19.51 1.95 14.90
N HIS A 10 -19.06 1.27 13.86
CA HIS A 10 -19.36 -0.14 13.61
C HIS A 10 -18.09 -0.98 13.82
N ARG A 11 -18.22 -2.21 14.30
CA ARG A 11 -17.08 -3.13 14.49
C ARG A 11 -17.15 -4.22 13.44
N VAL A 12 -16.34 -4.10 12.40
CA VAL A 12 -16.26 -5.09 11.33
C VAL A 12 -15.28 -6.18 11.74
N LYS A 13 -15.72 -7.44 11.67
CA LYS A 13 -14.86 -8.60 11.92
C LYS A 13 -14.34 -9.15 10.59
N PHE A 14 -13.03 -9.29 10.46
CA PHE A 14 -12.38 -9.95 9.34
C PHE A 14 -11.37 -10.98 9.86
N PHE A 15 -11.76 -12.26 9.84
CA PHE A 15 -11.04 -13.33 10.54
C PHE A 15 -10.86 -12.99 12.04
N GLU A 16 -9.63 -12.92 12.53
CA GLU A 16 -9.31 -12.58 13.93
C GLU A 16 -9.25 -11.07 14.19
N ASP A 17 -9.29 -10.26 13.12
CA ASP A 17 -9.20 -8.81 13.24
C ASP A 17 -10.57 -8.20 13.53
N ILE A 18 -10.59 -7.24 14.44
CA ILE A 18 -11.74 -6.36 14.70
C ILE A 18 -11.33 -4.95 14.30
N ILE A 19 -12.00 -4.42 13.29
CA ILE A 19 -11.73 -3.09 12.76
C ILE A 19 -12.78 -2.13 13.30
N GLU A 20 -12.34 -1.05 13.94
CA GLU A 20 -13.20 0.06 14.36
C GLU A 20 -13.50 0.93 13.14
N THR A 21 -14.75 0.91 12.68
CA THR A 21 -15.19 1.56 11.44
C THR A 21 -16.04 2.78 11.77
N THR A 22 -15.51 3.96 11.51
CA THR A 22 -16.21 5.24 11.64
C THR A 22 -17.00 5.53 10.36
N MET A 23 -18.32 5.63 10.50
CA MET A 23 -19.21 6.10 9.45
C MET A 23 -19.32 7.63 9.53
N ALA A 24 -18.51 8.33 8.75
CA ALA A 24 -18.46 9.78 8.78
C ALA A 24 -19.56 10.39 7.91
N LYS A 25 -20.44 11.15 8.55
CA LYS A 25 -21.50 11.93 7.88
C LYS A 25 -21.25 13.43 7.95
N THR A 26 -20.41 13.85 8.90
CA THR A 26 -20.08 15.24 9.16
C THR A 26 -18.57 15.46 9.06
N THR A 27 -18.16 16.72 8.96
CA THR A 27 -16.75 17.09 9.01
C THR A 27 -16.11 16.74 10.35
N GLY A 28 -16.84 16.95 11.45
CA GLY A 28 -16.40 16.59 12.80
C GLY A 28 -16.13 15.09 13.01
N ASP A 29 -16.84 14.21 12.31
CA ASP A 29 -16.57 12.75 12.36
C ASP A 29 -15.21 12.43 11.71
N VAL A 30 -14.90 13.10 10.60
CA VAL A 30 -13.62 12.95 9.88
C VAL A 30 -12.49 13.52 10.71
N ASP A 31 -12.66 14.72 11.27
CA ASP A 31 -11.68 15.38 12.15
C ASP A 31 -11.32 14.46 13.33
N GLN A 32 -12.32 13.94 14.03
CA GLN A 32 -12.11 13.03 15.16
C GLN A 32 -11.37 11.73 14.76
N TRP A 33 -11.63 11.20 13.56
CA TRP A 33 -10.90 10.03 13.09
C TRP A 33 -9.43 10.38 12.79
N ILE A 34 -9.17 11.52 12.15
CA ILE A 34 -7.81 11.98 11.84
C ILE A 34 -7.02 12.28 13.13
N ASP A 35 -7.64 12.91 14.12
CA ASP A 35 -7.01 13.19 15.41
C ASP A 35 -6.55 11.88 16.08
N LYS A 36 -7.40 10.85 16.11
CA LYS A 36 -7.04 9.52 16.63
C LYS A 36 -5.89 8.87 15.85
N VAL A 37 -5.84 9.03 14.54
CA VAL A 37 -4.72 8.54 13.71
C VAL A 37 -3.43 9.24 14.10
N CYS A 38 -3.47 10.57 14.16
CA CYS A 38 -2.35 11.41 14.54
C CYS A 38 -1.84 11.06 15.94
N GLU A 39 -2.70 10.95 16.96
CA GLU A 39 -2.31 10.56 18.32
C GLU A 39 -1.51 9.25 18.38
N THR A 40 -1.83 8.28 17.52
CA THR A 40 -1.10 7.00 17.44
C THR A 40 0.20 7.04 16.64
N SER A 41 0.48 8.14 15.93
CA SER A 41 1.49 8.22 14.86
C SER A 41 2.75 9.05 15.22
N PHE A 42 2.92 9.51 16.46
CA PHE A 42 4.04 10.40 16.83
C PHE A 42 4.81 9.90 18.06
N THR A 43 5.48 8.76 17.94
CA THR A 43 6.54 8.35 18.87
C THR A 43 7.87 8.23 18.13
N ASP A 44 9.00 8.43 18.82
CA ASP A 44 10.35 8.43 18.21
C ASP A 44 10.80 7.07 17.63
N GLN A 45 9.96 6.04 17.71
CA GLN A 45 10.27 4.66 17.31
C GLN A 45 9.46 4.16 16.11
N CYS A 46 8.68 5.03 15.45
CA CYS A 46 7.83 4.62 14.33
C CYS A 46 8.67 4.27 13.08
N LYS A 47 8.37 3.13 12.48
CA LYS A 47 8.92 2.66 11.20
C LYS A 47 8.11 3.24 10.02
N PRO A 48 8.63 3.21 8.79
CA PRO A 48 7.89 3.71 7.63
C PRO A 48 6.51 3.06 7.44
N GLU A 49 6.39 1.75 7.66
CA GLU A 49 5.11 1.04 7.53
C GLU A 49 4.07 1.44 8.60
N ASP A 50 4.50 2.05 9.71
CA ASP A 50 3.59 2.58 10.73
C ASP A 50 2.81 3.81 10.24
N PHE A 51 3.18 4.36 9.08
CA PHE A 51 2.51 5.49 8.42
C PHE A 51 1.70 5.09 7.19
N PHE A 52 1.51 3.79 6.97
CA PHE A 52 0.72 3.31 5.85
C PHE A 52 -0.77 3.51 6.10
N VAL A 53 -1.47 3.97 5.07
CA VAL A 53 -2.93 4.12 5.06
C VAL A 53 -3.46 3.32 3.89
N GLY A 54 -4.25 2.30 4.17
CA GLY A 54 -5.01 1.59 3.14
C GLY A 54 -6.07 2.51 2.57
N LEU A 55 -6.15 2.62 1.26
CA LEU A 55 -7.08 3.48 0.55
C LEU A 55 -7.85 2.66 -0.47
N ASP A 56 -9.16 2.91 -0.51
CA ASP A 56 -10.02 2.51 -1.62
C ASP A 56 -11.04 3.63 -1.90
N SER A 57 -11.71 3.54 -3.05
CA SER A 57 -12.87 4.38 -3.32
C SER A 57 -13.95 3.65 -4.12
N GLU A 58 -15.21 3.83 -3.73
CA GLU A 58 -16.35 3.32 -4.51
C GLU A 58 -16.85 4.43 -5.45
N TYR A 59 -16.38 4.39 -6.70
CA TYR A 59 -16.69 5.38 -7.75
C TYR A 59 -16.38 6.84 -7.36
N ALA A 60 -15.43 7.07 -6.45
CA ALA A 60 -15.21 8.34 -5.75
C ALA A 60 -16.45 8.91 -5.03
N LEU A 61 -17.53 8.15 -4.87
CA LEU A 61 -18.70 8.55 -4.08
C LEU A 61 -18.47 8.36 -2.59
N ILE A 62 -17.62 7.38 -2.27
CA ILE A 62 -17.25 7.01 -0.91
C ILE A 62 -15.74 6.83 -0.90
N LEU A 63 -15.10 7.51 0.05
CA LEU A 63 -13.68 7.37 0.33
C LEU A 63 -13.51 6.45 1.54
N GLN A 64 -12.69 5.42 1.40
CA GLN A 64 -12.30 4.56 2.51
C GLN A 64 -10.83 4.76 2.85
N LEU A 65 -10.54 4.99 4.14
CA LEU A 65 -9.18 5.10 4.65
C LEU A 65 -9.03 4.17 5.84
N CYS A 66 -8.04 3.30 5.83
CA CYS A 66 -7.74 2.43 6.96
C CYS A 66 -6.33 2.68 7.48
N PHE A 67 -6.23 2.96 8.77
CA PHE A 67 -4.98 3.13 9.48
C PHE A 67 -4.98 2.23 10.72
N ASN A 68 -4.02 1.31 10.81
CA ASN A 68 -4.05 0.20 11.76
C ASN A 68 -5.39 -0.55 11.68
N ARG A 69 -6.13 -0.64 12.79
CA ARG A 69 -7.47 -1.23 12.87
C ARG A 69 -8.58 -0.17 12.99
N ARG A 70 -8.36 1.00 12.40
CA ARG A 70 -9.36 2.08 12.33
C ARG A 70 -9.65 2.38 10.87
N CYS A 71 -10.90 2.16 10.46
CA CYS A 71 -11.35 2.50 9.12
C CYS A 71 -12.27 3.72 9.18
N LEU A 72 -12.06 4.68 8.31
CA LEU A 72 -12.99 5.75 7.99
C LEU A 72 -13.74 5.36 6.73
N ILE A 73 -15.05 5.50 6.75
CA ILE A 73 -15.90 5.48 5.55
C ILE A 73 -16.55 6.85 5.46
N PHE A 74 -16.15 7.63 4.46
CA PHE A 74 -16.66 8.98 4.25
C PHE A 74 -17.46 9.05 2.95
N GLN A 75 -18.78 9.25 3.07
CA GLN A 75 -19.69 9.38 1.92
C GLN A 75 -19.55 10.78 1.28
N LEU A 76 -18.54 10.96 0.43
CA LEU A 76 -18.30 12.19 -0.32
C LEU A 76 -19.54 12.69 -1.07
N TRP A 77 -20.32 11.76 -1.64
CA TRP A 77 -21.58 12.06 -2.33
C TRP A 77 -22.61 12.81 -1.47
N CYS A 78 -22.60 12.59 -0.15
CA CYS A 78 -23.52 13.21 0.79
C CYS A 78 -22.88 14.35 1.59
N ALA A 79 -21.59 14.60 1.41
CA ALA A 79 -20.87 15.62 2.14
C ALA A 79 -21.30 17.02 1.69
N VAL A 80 -21.67 17.88 2.64
CA VAL A 80 -21.95 19.29 2.37
C VAL A 80 -20.66 20.05 2.07
N GLU A 81 -19.59 19.68 2.75
CA GLU A 81 -18.27 20.26 2.61
C GLU A 81 -17.19 19.21 2.88
N ILE A 82 -15.97 19.49 2.41
CA ILE A 82 -14.80 18.65 2.62
C ILE A 82 -13.96 19.25 3.76
N PRO A 83 -13.65 18.50 4.83
CA PRO A 83 -12.84 18.99 5.94
C PRO A 83 -11.45 19.41 5.48
N THR A 84 -10.97 20.56 5.97
CA THR A 84 -9.57 20.98 5.73
C THR A 84 -8.57 19.99 6.33
N SER A 85 -8.92 19.35 7.46
CA SER A 85 -8.11 18.28 8.07
C SER A 85 -7.88 17.12 7.10
N LEU A 86 -8.90 16.69 6.36
CA LEU A 86 -8.83 15.62 5.38
C LEU A 86 -7.94 16.01 4.20
N ILE A 87 -8.09 17.23 3.68
CA ILE A 87 -7.21 17.76 2.62
C ILE A 87 -5.75 17.70 3.08
N ASN A 88 -5.46 18.25 4.26
CA ASN A 88 -4.12 18.26 4.83
C ASN A 88 -3.59 16.84 5.07
N PHE A 89 -4.43 15.93 5.56
CA PHE A 89 -4.07 14.54 5.80
C PHE A 89 -3.69 13.82 4.52
N LEU A 90 -4.53 13.91 3.48
CA LEU A 90 -4.28 13.28 2.18
C LEU A 90 -3.02 13.82 1.49
N GLN A 91 -2.68 15.09 1.70
CA GLN A 91 -1.50 15.73 1.12
C GLN A 91 -0.24 15.61 2.00
N ASN A 92 -0.34 15.07 3.21
CA ASN A 92 0.80 14.98 4.12
C ASN A 92 1.80 13.91 3.64
N PRO A 93 3.05 14.29 3.33
CA PRO A 93 4.04 13.35 2.79
C PRO A 93 4.50 12.29 3.80
N LYS A 94 4.20 12.48 5.09
CA LYS A 94 4.50 11.51 6.15
C LYS A 94 3.74 10.21 5.94
N PHE A 95 2.50 10.28 5.46
CA PHE A 95 1.67 9.11 5.22
C PHE A 95 1.92 8.55 3.82
N THR A 96 1.92 7.22 3.73
CA THR A 96 1.94 6.51 2.44
C THR A 96 0.57 5.90 2.19
N PHE A 97 -0.11 6.33 1.13
CA PHE A 97 -1.41 5.77 0.76
C PHE A 97 -1.24 4.55 -0.13
N ILE A 98 -1.90 3.44 0.21
CA ILE A 98 -1.71 2.15 -0.45
C ILE A 98 -3.06 1.60 -0.91
N GLY A 99 -3.16 1.22 -2.18
CA GLY A 99 -4.41 0.72 -2.75
C GLY A 99 -4.20 -0.01 -4.08
N ILE A 100 -5.31 -0.41 -4.70
CA ILE A 100 -5.35 -0.92 -6.07
C ILE A 100 -5.79 0.20 -6.99
N ALA A 101 -5.07 0.43 -8.09
CA ALA A 101 -5.40 1.49 -9.05
C ALA A 101 -5.51 2.88 -8.39
N ILE A 102 -4.68 3.15 -7.38
CA ILE A 102 -4.73 4.36 -6.56
C ILE A 102 -4.58 5.65 -7.38
N GLU A 103 -3.91 5.61 -8.52
CA GLU A 103 -3.80 6.74 -9.45
C GLU A 103 -5.15 7.09 -10.09
N ARG A 104 -6.00 6.08 -10.33
CA ARG A 104 -7.36 6.28 -10.80
C ARG A 104 -8.22 6.91 -9.71
N ASP A 105 -8.12 6.44 -8.48
CA ASP A 105 -8.85 7.02 -7.35
C ASP A 105 -8.45 8.47 -7.13
N ASP A 106 -7.15 8.77 -7.08
CA ASP A 106 -6.62 10.15 -6.98
C ASP A 106 -7.16 11.05 -8.10
N CYS A 107 -7.16 10.56 -9.34
CA CYS A 107 -7.72 11.30 -10.48
C CYS A 107 -9.21 11.61 -10.31
N LEU A 108 -10.01 10.64 -9.87
CA LEU A 108 -11.45 10.82 -9.69
C LEU A 108 -11.75 11.73 -8.49
N LEU A 109 -11.07 11.53 -7.36
CA LEU A 109 -11.19 12.37 -6.17
C LEU A 109 -10.84 13.84 -6.48
N SER A 110 -9.76 14.06 -7.23
CA SER A 110 -9.31 15.40 -7.61
C SER A 110 -10.31 16.07 -8.55
N LYS A 111 -10.78 15.32 -9.56
CA LYS A 111 -11.73 15.81 -10.55
C LYS A 111 -13.08 16.20 -9.95
N TYR A 112 -13.62 15.40 -9.02
CA TYR A 112 -14.98 15.57 -8.53
C TYR A 112 -15.08 16.34 -7.21
N TYR A 113 -14.03 16.30 -6.38
CA TYR A 113 -14.06 16.86 -5.02
C TYR A 113 -12.87 17.77 -4.70
N GLY A 114 -11.93 17.98 -5.64
CA GLY A 114 -10.72 18.75 -5.38
C GLY A 114 -9.78 18.10 -4.36
N LEU A 115 -9.98 16.82 -4.05
CA LEU A 115 -9.15 16.04 -3.14
C LEU A 115 -8.00 15.41 -3.92
N SER A 116 -6.76 15.65 -3.51
CA SER A 116 -5.59 15.04 -4.15
C SER A 116 -4.71 14.38 -3.11
N LEU A 117 -4.23 13.19 -3.43
CA LEU A 117 -3.31 12.44 -2.60
C LEU A 117 -1.90 13.02 -2.72
N SER A 118 -1.10 12.86 -1.66
CA SER A 118 0.32 13.13 -1.70
C SER A 118 1.00 12.25 -2.77
N HIS A 119 2.20 12.66 -3.19
CA HIS A 119 3.02 11.84 -4.09
C HIS A 119 3.46 10.52 -3.44
N ASN A 120 3.40 10.42 -2.11
CA ASN A 120 3.72 9.22 -1.36
C ASN A 120 2.51 8.26 -1.38
N ARG A 121 2.32 7.61 -2.53
CA ARG A 121 1.29 6.61 -2.76
C ARG A 121 1.86 5.40 -3.48
N LYS A 122 1.31 4.22 -3.22
CA LYS A 122 1.79 2.95 -3.77
C LYS A 122 0.63 2.10 -4.28
N ASN A 123 0.72 1.71 -5.55
CA ASN A 123 -0.16 0.73 -6.16
C ASN A 123 0.32 -0.69 -5.81
N LEU A 124 -0.54 -1.48 -5.16
CA LEU A 124 -0.18 -2.81 -4.65
C LEU A 124 0.35 -3.80 -5.70
N PRO A 125 -0.25 -3.92 -6.91
CA PRO A 125 0.26 -4.81 -7.94
C PRO A 125 1.69 -4.44 -8.37
N SER A 126 1.98 -3.13 -8.45
CA SER A 126 3.33 -2.65 -8.78
C SER A 126 4.34 -3.00 -7.68
N LEU A 127 3.98 -2.80 -6.41
CA LEU A 127 4.81 -3.25 -5.28
C LEU A 127 5.08 -4.75 -5.30
N ALA A 128 4.09 -5.54 -5.69
CA ALA A 128 4.24 -6.99 -5.75
C ALA A 128 5.06 -7.45 -6.96
N GLU A 129 4.93 -6.79 -8.12
CA GLU A 129 5.78 -7.06 -9.29
C GLU A 129 7.26 -6.79 -9.01
N GLU A 130 7.59 -5.72 -8.27
CA GLU A 130 8.96 -5.40 -7.85
C GLU A 130 9.61 -6.54 -7.04
N LEU A 131 8.83 -7.27 -6.23
CA LEU A 131 9.30 -8.40 -5.42
C LEU A 131 9.45 -9.69 -6.21
N TYR A 132 8.77 -9.83 -7.34
CA TYR A 132 8.74 -11.06 -8.13
C TYR A 132 9.00 -10.79 -9.64
N PRO A 133 10.14 -10.18 -10.00
CA PRO A 133 10.39 -9.62 -11.33
C PRO A 133 10.48 -10.66 -12.46
N ARG A 134 10.59 -11.96 -12.14
CA ARG A 134 10.67 -13.06 -13.13
C ARG A 134 9.30 -13.57 -13.61
N GLY A 135 8.26 -12.74 -13.54
CA GLY A 135 6.93 -13.06 -14.05
C GLY A 135 6.13 -14.04 -13.19
N GLY A 136 6.55 -14.27 -11.94
CA GLY A 136 5.91 -15.21 -11.01
C GLY A 136 4.67 -14.67 -10.31
N PHE A 137 4.37 -13.38 -10.45
CA PHE A 137 3.35 -12.71 -9.64
C PHE A 137 2.44 -11.85 -10.52
N ASN A 138 1.31 -12.43 -10.94
CA ASN A 138 0.29 -11.78 -11.78
C ASN A 138 -1.00 -11.51 -11.00
N CYS A 139 -0.89 -11.21 -9.69
CA CYS A 139 -2.06 -10.85 -8.88
C CYS A 139 -2.38 -9.38 -9.12
N ARG A 140 -3.55 -9.11 -9.69
CA ARG A 140 -3.96 -7.73 -10.02
C ARG A 140 -5.11 -7.23 -9.15
N SER A 141 -5.87 -8.17 -8.58
CA SER A 141 -6.97 -7.83 -7.68
C SER A 141 -6.54 -7.89 -6.22
N LEU A 142 -7.20 -7.08 -5.40
CA LEU A 142 -7.01 -7.11 -3.95
C LEU A 142 -7.28 -8.51 -3.36
N LYS A 143 -8.29 -9.22 -3.88
CA LYS A 143 -8.64 -10.58 -3.46
C LYS A 143 -7.49 -11.57 -3.70
N GLU A 144 -6.89 -11.54 -4.89
CA GLU A 144 -5.76 -12.42 -5.21
C GLU A 144 -4.55 -12.12 -4.33
N LEU A 145 -4.24 -10.83 -4.13
CA LEU A 145 -3.16 -10.39 -3.27
C LEU A 145 -3.37 -10.83 -1.82
N ALA A 146 -4.58 -10.66 -1.27
CA ALA A 146 -4.91 -11.11 0.08
C ALA A 146 -4.72 -12.62 0.23
N ARG A 147 -5.16 -13.40 -0.75
CA ARG A 147 -5.00 -14.86 -0.76
C ARG A 147 -3.52 -15.27 -0.80
N VAL A 148 -2.70 -14.60 -1.61
CA VAL A 148 -1.29 -14.97 -1.78
C VAL A 148 -0.44 -14.48 -0.61
N CYS A 149 -0.57 -13.22 -0.22
CA CYS A 149 0.23 -12.56 0.81
C CYS A 149 -0.24 -12.92 2.23
N LEU A 150 -1.55 -12.83 2.49
CA LEU A 150 -2.10 -12.95 3.85
C LEU A 150 -2.72 -14.33 4.12
N LYS A 151 -2.87 -15.18 3.09
CA LYS A 151 -3.61 -16.46 3.16
C LYS A 151 -5.07 -16.29 3.61
N LYS A 152 -5.66 -15.12 3.34
CA LYS A 152 -7.04 -14.77 3.68
C LYS A 152 -7.88 -14.67 2.40
N GLU A 153 -9.04 -15.33 2.40
CA GLU A 153 -10.02 -15.22 1.31
C GLU A 153 -10.94 -14.02 1.54
N VAL A 154 -10.96 -13.08 0.60
CA VAL A 154 -11.84 -11.91 0.62
C VAL A 154 -13.11 -12.22 -0.17
N GLN A 155 -14.25 -12.11 0.50
CA GLN A 155 -15.55 -12.23 -0.15
C GLN A 155 -15.92 -10.90 -0.83
N LYS A 156 -16.36 -10.98 -2.08
CA LYS A 156 -16.84 -9.82 -2.84
C LYS A 156 -18.22 -10.15 -3.44
N PRO A 157 -19.30 -10.09 -2.63
CA PRO A 157 -20.65 -10.39 -3.10
C PRO A 157 -21.05 -9.43 -4.21
N ILE A 158 -21.55 -9.97 -5.32
CA ILE A 158 -21.94 -9.18 -6.50
C ILE A 158 -23.09 -8.24 -6.16
N GLU A 159 -23.96 -8.67 -5.24
CA GLU A 159 -25.09 -7.89 -4.73
C GLU A 159 -24.61 -6.62 -4.02
N THR A 160 -23.51 -6.70 -3.26
CA THR A 160 -22.92 -5.52 -2.59
C THR A 160 -22.19 -4.63 -3.59
N ILE A 161 -21.39 -5.21 -4.50
CA ILE A 161 -20.67 -4.43 -5.52
C ILE A 161 -21.64 -3.60 -6.35
N ASN A 162 -22.75 -4.21 -6.80
CA ASN A 162 -23.75 -3.56 -7.64
C ASN A 162 -24.87 -2.86 -6.85
N SER A 163 -24.70 -2.69 -5.53
CA SER A 163 -25.69 -2.02 -4.68
C SER A 163 -25.73 -0.51 -4.93
N ASP A 164 -26.73 0.17 -4.37
CA ASP A 164 -26.83 1.62 -4.45
C ASP A 164 -25.85 2.31 -3.50
N TRP A 165 -24.67 2.63 -4.01
CA TRP A 165 -23.64 3.39 -3.29
C TRP A 165 -23.95 4.90 -3.19
N LYS A 166 -25.04 5.38 -3.81
CA LYS A 166 -25.53 6.77 -3.65
C LYS A 166 -26.58 6.90 -2.56
N ALA A 167 -26.96 5.79 -1.90
CA ALA A 167 -27.90 5.80 -0.80
C ALA A 167 -27.42 6.74 0.31
N LYS A 168 -28.37 7.44 0.96
CA LYS A 168 -28.06 8.35 2.08
C LYS A 168 -27.45 7.61 3.26
N ASP A 169 -27.91 6.38 3.50
CA ASP A 169 -27.42 5.50 4.53
C ASP A 169 -26.91 4.21 3.88
N LEU A 170 -25.66 3.85 4.15
CA LEU A 170 -25.11 2.58 3.70
C LEU A 170 -25.68 1.43 4.54
N SER A 171 -25.92 0.31 3.86
CA SER A 171 -26.28 -0.96 4.50
C SER A 171 -25.06 -1.58 5.21
N ILE A 172 -25.30 -2.45 6.19
CA ILE A 172 -24.22 -3.17 6.87
C ILE A 172 -23.30 -3.92 5.88
N PRO A 173 -23.80 -4.64 4.86
CA PRO A 173 -22.93 -5.28 3.87
C PRO A 173 -22.04 -4.30 3.09
N GLN A 174 -22.52 -3.10 2.76
CA GLN A 174 -21.72 -2.06 2.13
C GLN A 174 -20.61 -1.55 3.06
N ILE A 175 -20.94 -1.35 4.34
CA ILE A 175 -19.99 -0.91 5.37
C ILE A 175 -18.89 -1.95 5.57
N GLU A 176 -19.26 -3.22 5.72
CA GLU A 176 -18.31 -4.32 5.88
C GLU A 176 -17.41 -4.45 4.66
N TYR A 177 -17.98 -4.41 3.45
CA TYR A 177 -17.23 -4.48 2.20
C TYR A 177 -16.20 -3.34 2.10
N ALA A 178 -16.66 -2.10 2.23
CA ALA A 178 -15.82 -0.90 2.12
C ALA A 178 -14.70 -0.89 3.17
N CYS A 179 -15.02 -1.32 4.40
CA CYS A 179 -14.03 -1.46 5.47
C CYS A 179 -12.98 -2.52 5.16
N ILE A 180 -13.40 -3.70 4.68
CA ILE A 180 -12.51 -4.81 4.39
C ILE A 180 -11.58 -4.47 3.23
N ASP A 181 -12.04 -3.79 2.18
CA ASP A 181 -11.20 -3.42 1.05
C ASP A 181 -10.05 -2.48 1.48
N ALA A 182 -10.34 -1.40 2.22
CA ALA A 182 -9.29 -0.52 2.72
C ALA A 182 -8.36 -1.22 3.73
N PHE A 183 -8.90 -2.04 4.65
CA PHE A 183 -8.09 -2.77 5.62
C PHE A 183 -7.16 -3.80 4.97
N VAL A 184 -7.67 -4.57 4.01
CA VAL A 184 -6.87 -5.57 3.30
C VAL A 184 -5.81 -4.89 2.44
N ALA A 185 -6.10 -3.73 1.84
CA ALA A 185 -5.10 -2.97 1.10
C ALA A 185 -3.92 -2.55 2.01
N LEU A 186 -4.21 -2.07 3.22
CA LEU A 186 -3.21 -1.76 4.23
C LEU A 186 -2.36 -2.99 4.58
N GLU A 187 -3.00 -4.09 4.98
CA GLU A 187 -2.30 -5.29 5.46
C GLU A 187 -1.43 -5.94 4.37
N VAL A 188 -1.92 -5.98 3.12
CA VAL A 188 -1.13 -6.44 1.98
C VAL A 188 0.06 -5.51 1.75
N GLY A 189 -0.14 -4.18 1.83
CA GLY A 189 0.93 -3.20 1.69
C GLY A 189 2.05 -3.38 2.72
N ILE A 190 1.67 -3.54 3.99
CA ILE A 190 2.61 -3.83 5.09
C ILE A 190 3.37 -5.14 4.82
N TYR A 191 2.67 -6.20 4.39
CA TYR A 191 3.30 -7.48 4.08
C TYR A 191 4.35 -7.33 2.97
N LEU A 192 3.97 -6.71 1.85
CA LEU A 192 4.88 -6.53 0.70
C LEU A 192 6.10 -5.69 1.10
N TYR A 193 5.90 -4.62 1.85
CA TYR A 193 7.01 -3.79 2.33
C TYR A 193 7.97 -4.56 3.23
N LYS A 194 7.47 -5.36 4.17
CA LYS A 194 8.34 -6.19 5.02
C LYS A 194 9.10 -7.24 4.22
N MET A 195 8.48 -7.81 3.18
CA MET A 195 9.17 -8.72 2.28
C MET A 195 10.28 -8.03 1.48
N SER A 196 10.09 -6.77 1.06
CA SER A 196 11.13 -6.06 0.30
C SER A 196 12.35 -5.73 1.16
N LEU A 197 12.15 -5.43 2.44
CA LEU A 197 13.27 -5.27 3.40
C LEU A 197 14.07 -6.56 3.55
N ASN A 198 13.41 -7.72 3.70
CA ASN A 198 14.09 -9.01 3.83
C ASN A 198 14.89 -9.37 2.58
N VAL A 199 14.36 -9.09 1.39
CA VAL A 199 15.07 -9.33 0.12
C VAL A 199 16.31 -8.43 0.02
N ALA A 200 16.18 -7.14 0.40
CA ALA A 200 17.29 -6.21 0.42
C ALA A 200 18.40 -6.66 1.37
N GLU A 201 18.06 -7.10 2.58
CA GLU A 201 19.02 -7.65 3.55
C GLU A 201 19.76 -8.88 2.99
N LEU A 202 19.03 -9.82 2.37
CA LEU A 202 19.63 -11.01 1.75
C LEU A 202 20.57 -10.66 0.59
N SER A 203 20.21 -9.69 -0.25
CA SER A 203 21.08 -9.24 -1.34
C SER A 203 22.36 -8.57 -0.83
N TYR A 204 22.26 -7.78 0.24
CA TYR A 204 23.41 -7.12 0.84
C TYR A 204 24.42 -8.13 1.40
N HIS A 205 23.94 -9.18 2.07
CA HIS A 205 24.81 -10.21 2.65
C HIS A 205 25.39 -11.17 1.59
N SER A 206 24.77 -11.31 0.41
CA SER A 206 25.38 -12.09 -0.69
C SER A 206 26.53 -11.35 -1.37
N ASP A 207 26.49 -10.02 -1.42
CA ASP A 207 27.53 -9.21 -2.06
C ASP A 207 28.80 -9.08 -1.20
N GLU A 208 28.70 -9.19 0.13
CA GLU A 208 29.85 -9.17 1.05
C GLU A 208 30.68 -10.48 1.07
N ASN A 209 30.15 -11.59 0.54
CA ASN A 209 30.82 -12.90 0.53
C ASN A 209 31.65 -13.17 -0.74
N VAL A 210 31.93 -12.14 -1.56
CA VAL A 210 32.82 -12.27 -2.71
C VAL A 210 34.27 -12.10 -2.25
N GLU A 211 34.89 -13.19 -1.79
CA GLU A 211 36.34 -13.25 -1.60
C GLU A 211 37.03 -13.04 -2.97
N TYR A 212 37.76 -11.92 -3.10
CA TYR A 212 38.67 -11.68 -4.21
C TYR A 212 39.84 -12.66 -4.11
N TRP A 213 39.79 -13.74 -4.88
CA TRP A 213 40.97 -14.56 -5.15
C TRP A 213 41.97 -13.69 -5.93
N SER A 214 43.04 -13.29 -5.25
CA SER A 214 44.17 -12.60 -5.86
C SER A 214 45.08 -13.67 -6.46
N ASP A 215 45.08 -13.80 -7.78
CA ASP A 215 46.04 -14.65 -8.49
C ASP A 215 47.46 -14.07 -8.29
N GLY A 216 48.21 -14.71 -7.41
CA GLY A 216 49.66 -14.64 -7.36
C GLY A 216 50.20 -16.05 -7.52
N ASP A 217 50.98 -16.29 -8.56
CA ASP A 217 52.30 -16.92 -8.46
C ASP A 217 52.99 -16.99 -9.84
N GLU A 218 54.13 -16.32 -9.92
CA GLU A 218 55.16 -16.52 -10.95
C GLU A 218 55.84 -17.88 -10.75
N VAL A 219 56.19 -18.58 -11.84
CA VAL A 219 57.33 -19.51 -11.84
C VAL A 219 58.13 -19.36 -13.14
N GLU A 220 59.44 -19.22 -12.95
CA GLU A 220 60.46 -18.81 -13.90
C GLU A 220 61.15 -19.98 -14.64
N SER A 221 61.58 -19.69 -15.88
CA SER A 221 62.77 -20.19 -16.60
C SER A 221 62.85 -21.63 -17.16
N SER A 222 63.15 -21.75 -18.46
CA SER A 222 64.48 -22.20 -18.92
C SER A 222 64.64 -22.09 -20.46
N GLN A 223 65.81 -21.62 -20.89
CA GLN A 223 66.25 -21.42 -22.27
C GLN A 223 66.69 -22.72 -22.95
N VAL A 224 66.46 -22.87 -24.26
CA VAL A 224 67.33 -23.65 -25.18
C VAL A 224 67.37 -22.98 -26.58
N HIS A 225 68.56 -23.01 -27.17
CA HIS A 225 69.06 -22.40 -28.41
C HIS A 225 68.24 -22.57 -29.72
N GLY A 226 68.50 -21.66 -30.67
CA GLY A 226 68.03 -21.70 -32.07
C GLY A 226 68.68 -22.82 -32.93
N PRO A 227 68.63 -22.79 -34.29
CA PRO A 227 68.61 -21.58 -35.14
C PRO A 227 67.70 -21.65 -36.40
N GLU A 228 67.82 -20.59 -37.22
CA GLU A 228 67.62 -20.52 -38.70
C GLU A 228 66.22 -20.32 -39.33
N THR A 229 66.10 -19.15 -39.98
CA THR A 229 65.24 -18.79 -41.12
C THR A 229 65.59 -19.63 -42.37
N PRO A 230 64.71 -19.88 -43.37
CA PRO A 230 64.37 -18.82 -44.35
C PRO A 230 62.98 -18.85 -45.04
N THR A 231 62.67 -17.70 -45.65
CA THR A 231 61.99 -17.47 -46.95
C THR A 231 60.45 -17.55 -47.12
N ASN A 232 59.93 -16.35 -47.46
CA ASN A 232 59.11 -15.97 -48.64
C ASN A 232 57.66 -16.46 -48.85
N CYS A 233 56.81 -15.43 -49.01
CA CYS A 233 55.83 -15.18 -50.07
C CYS A 233 54.86 -16.31 -50.48
N ASN A 234 53.58 -16.06 -50.20
CA ASN A 234 52.58 -15.76 -51.23
C ASN A 234 51.55 -14.78 -50.68
#